data_AF-A0A955EM71-F1
#
_entry.id   AF-A0A955EM71-F1
#
_cell.length_a   1.000
_cell.length_b   1.000
_cell.length_c   1.000
_cell.angle_alpha   90.00
_cell.angle_beta   90.00
_cell.angle_gamma   90.00
#
_symmetry.space_group_name_H-M   'P 1'
#
loop_
_entity.id
_entity.type
_entity.pdbx_description
1 polymer ?
#
loop_
_entity_poly.entity_id
_entity_poly.type
_entity_poly.pdbx_seq_one_letter_code
_entity_poly.pdbx_strand_id
1 'polypeptide(L)' 'MSDVQLSPEQARAVEHAHGDAVVVAGAGSGKTRVLTSRFLHLVRRRGL' A
#
# COMPACT_ATOMS: atom_id res chain seq x y z
N MET A 1 -15.42 -5.37 4.22
CA MET A 1 -14.50 -4.22 4.02
C MET A 1 -14.59 -3.86 2.56
N SER A 2 -15.04 -2.64 2.24
CA SER A 2 -15.17 -2.14 0.87
C SER A 2 -13.84 -2.26 0.12
N ASP A 3 -13.90 -2.62 -1.16
CA ASP A 3 -12.72 -2.69 -2.01
C ASP A 3 -12.10 -1.30 -2.10
N VAL A 4 -10.85 -1.16 -1.66
CA VAL A 4 -10.18 0.13 -1.61
C VAL A 4 -9.68 0.44 -3.02
N GLN A 5 -10.28 1.42 -3.69
CA GLN A 5 -9.82 1.86 -5.01
C GLN A 5 -8.47 2.58 -4.90
N LEU A 6 -7.41 1.94 -5.39
CA LEU A 6 -6.04 2.45 -5.43
C LEU A 6 -5.69 2.98 -6.83
N SER A 7 -4.85 4.01 -6.91
CA SER A 7 -4.18 4.36 -8.17
C SER A 7 -3.13 3.30 -8.54
N PRO A 8 -2.65 3.26 -9.79
CA PRO A 8 -1.57 2.34 -10.19
C PRO A 8 -0.29 2.50 -9.35
N GLU A 9 0.09 3.72 -8.97
CA GLU A 9 1.26 4.00 -8.13
C GLU A 9 1.04 3.51 -6.70
N GLN A 10 -0.16 3.71 -6.16
CA GLN A 10 -0.53 3.24 -4.84
C GLN A 10 -0.56 1.71 -4.77
N ALA A 11 -1.12 1.05 -5.79
CA ALA A 11 -1.11 -0.41 -5.92
C ALA A 11 0.31 -0.95 -5.96
N ARG A 12 1.20 -0.32 -6.74
CA ARG A 12 2.62 -0.68 -6.81
C ARG A 12 3.32 -0.58 -5.44
N ALA A 13 3.03 0.47 -4.68
CA ALA A 13 3.56 0.63 -3.32
C ALA A 13 3.01 -0.44 -2.35
N VAL A 14 1.74 -0.82 -2.49
CA VAL A 14 1.10 -1.88 -1.69
C VAL A 14 1.68 -3.26 -2.01
N GLU A 15 1.97 -3.54 -3.27
CA GLU A 15 2.45 -4.83 -3.76
C GLU A 15 3.99 -4.99 -3.68
N HIS A 16 4.70 -3.95 -3.26
CA HIS A 16 6.15 -3.98 -3.08
C HIS A 16 6.57 -5.09 -2.11
N ALA A 17 7.28 -6.09 -2.65
CA ALA A 17 7.44 -7.41 -2.04
C ALA A 17 8.67 -7.57 -1.15
N HIS A 18 9.81 -6.95 -1.50
CA HIS A 18 11.11 -7.24 -0.88
C HIS A 18 11.94 -5.98 -0.68
N GLY A 19 12.71 -5.94 0.40
CA GLY A 19 13.59 -4.82 0.74
C GLY A 19 12.84 -3.57 1.22
N ASP A 20 13.62 -2.59 1.66
CA ASP A 20 13.10 -1.31 2.13
C ASP A 20 12.49 -0.50 0.99
N ALA A 21 11.48 0.32 1.30
CA ALA A 21 10.82 1.18 0.34
C ALA A 21 10.57 2.57 0.90
N VAL A 22 10.69 3.57 0.03
CA VAL A 22 10.35 4.97 0.31
C VAL A 22 9.27 5.39 -0.67
N VAL A 23 8.15 5.91 -0.14
CA VAL A 23 7.02 6.43 -0.94
C VAL A 23 6.89 7.92 -0.67
N VAL A 24 7.16 8.74 -1.68
CA VAL A 24 7.06 10.20 -1.60
C VAL A 24 5.78 10.67 -2.29
N ALA A 25 4.94 11.40 -1.57
CA ALA A 25 3.71 11.97 -2.13
C ALA A 25 3.23 13.18 -1.33
N GLY A 26 2.58 14.13 -2.04
CA GLY A 26 2.02 15.36 -1.45
C GLY A 26 0.92 15.14 -0.40
N ALA A 27 0.44 16.21 0.22
CA ALA A 27 -0.68 16.14 1.15
C ALA A 27 -1.96 15.62 0.45
N GLY A 28 -2.81 14.90 1.18
CA GLY A 28 -4.07 14.36 0.62
C GLY A 28 -3.92 13.19 -0.37
N SER A 29 -2.71 12.78 -0.73
CA SER A 29 -2.45 11.71 -1.71
C SER A 29 -2.78 10.28 -1.25
N GLY A 30 -3.33 10.11 -0.04
CA GLY A 30 -3.71 8.80 0.48
C GLY A 30 -2.56 7.98 1.09
N LYS A 31 -1.49 8.60 1.60
CA LYS A 31 -0.37 7.88 2.25
C LYS A 31 -0.81 6.89 3.34
N THR A 32 -1.70 7.30 4.23
CA THR A 32 -2.25 6.41 5.28
C THR A 32 -3.03 5.24 4.68
N ARG A 33 -3.79 5.49 3.61
CA ARG A 33 -4.51 4.44 2.86
C ARG A 33 -3.54 3.44 2.23
N VAL A 34 -2.44 3.90 1.65
CA VAL A 34 -1.38 3.03 1.11
C VAL A 34 -0.75 2.19 2.22
N LEU A 35 -0.43 2.78 3.37
CA LEU A 35 0.15 2.06 4.51
C LEU A 35 -0.80 0.97 5.05
N THR A 36 -2.08 1.28 5.24
CA THR A 36 -3.05 0.30 5.75
C THR A 36 -3.35 -0.80 4.73
N SER A 37 -3.51 -0.45 3.46
CA SER A 37 -3.64 -1.44 2.38
C SER A 37 -2.41 -2.33 2.26
N ARG A 38 -1.20 -1.78 2.42
CA ARG A 38 0.04 -2.57 2.43
C ARG A 38 0.11 -3.53 3.60
N PHE A 39 -0.21 -3.07 4.81
CA PHE A 39 -0.28 -3.94 5.98
C PHE A 39 -1.25 -5.11 5.75
N LEU A 40 -2.46 -4.84 5.26
CA LEU A 40 -3.43 -5.89 4.95
C LEU A 40 -2.96 -6.83 3.84
N HIS A 41 -2.29 -6.31 2.79
CA HIS A 41 -1.71 -7.14 1.73
C HIS A 41 -0.67 -8.11 2.29
N LEU A 42 0.23 -7.60 3.15
CA LEU A 42 1.26 -8.39 3.78
C LEU A 42 0.68 -9.50 4.66
N VAL A 43 -0.30 -9.17 5.51
CA VAL A 43 -0.97 -10.16 6.37
C VAL A 43 -1.72 -11.21 5.55
N ARG A 44 -2.48 -10.79 4.54
CA ARG A 44 -3.36 -11.70 3.78
C ARG A 44 -2.65 -12.54 2.73
N ARG A 45 -1.57 -12.03 2.12
CA ARG A 45 -0.95 -12.63 0.93
C ARG A 45 0.50 -13.03 1.11
N ARG A 46 1.19 -12.50 2.12
CA ARG A 46 2.63 -12.74 2.33
C ARG A 46 2.97 -13.41 3.65
N GLY A 47 1.96 -13.76 4.46
CA GLY A 47 2.16 -14.50 5.71
C GLY A 47 2.91 -13.70 6.78
N LEU A 48 2.77 -12.37 6.74
CA LEU A 48 3.02 -11.53 7.91
C LEU A 48 1.91 -11.70 8.96
#